data_AF-A0A7S3XAH1-F1
#
_entry.id   AF-A0A7S3XAH1-F1
#
_cell.length_a   1.000
_cell.length_b   1.000
_cell.length_c   1.000
_cell.angle_alpha   90.00
_cell.angle_beta   90.00
_cell.angle_gamma   90.00
#
_symmetry.space_group_name_H-M   'P 1'
#
loop_
_entity.id
_entity.type
_entity.pdbx_description
1 polymer ?
#
loop_
_entity_poly.entity_id
_entity_poly.type
_entity_poly.pdbx_seq_one_letter_code
_entity_poly.pdbx_strand_id
1 'polypeptide(L)'
;SLGVSYACTQNRSCTAEHSMGSSVMDYYPLNVPTEGIDNVHVASPKIGAYDKLVIRYGYSELSGPAPPVVNGVPAELEHILVQAEAYEVCTDGEYSAGQDPLCEQHELSSTPLAWYEAQLDQVRVLQGRLLNTSVAPGEPYWNYGTAVTYAMGLVNRVATRLSYWIGGVNTTLLHRSRTGDAGGRATAPIAEVQQRKALQLLMQTVRPYSCGLLPPQDMQG
;
A
#
# COMPACT_ATOMS: atom_id res chain seq x y z
N SER A 1 1.58 3.38 0.82
CA SER A 1 0.34 4.19 0.87
C SER A 1 0.29 4.99 2.16
N LEU A 2 -0.13 6.26 2.15
CA LEU A 2 -0.11 7.14 3.33
C LEU A 2 -1.46 7.18 4.06
N GLY A 3 -2.24 6.11 3.93
CA GLY A 3 -3.50 5.95 4.66
C GLY A 3 -3.29 5.47 6.09
N VAL A 4 -4.15 4.55 6.50
CA VAL A 4 -4.15 3.96 7.84
C VAL A 4 -3.23 2.74 7.93
N SER A 5 -2.89 2.27 9.12
CA SER A 5 -2.11 1.03 9.30
C SER A 5 -2.90 -0.21 8.82
N TYR A 6 -2.20 -1.31 8.54
CA TYR A 6 -2.85 -2.55 8.09
C TYR A 6 -3.85 -3.07 9.13
N ALA A 7 -3.51 -2.96 10.43
CA ALA A 7 -4.43 -3.30 11.51
C ALA A 7 -5.73 -2.47 11.47
N CYS A 8 -5.66 -1.21 11.05
CA CYS A 8 -6.86 -0.40 10.86
C CYS A 8 -7.66 -0.86 9.64
N THR A 9 -7.03 -1.26 8.53
CA THR A 9 -7.79 -1.79 7.36
C THR A 9 -8.56 -3.06 7.71
N GLN A 10 -8.05 -3.84 8.66
CA GLN A 10 -8.72 -5.01 9.20
C GLN A 10 -9.76 -4.71 10.31
N ASN A 11 -9.96 -3.43 10.64
CA ASN A 11 -10.94 -2.99 11.64
C ASN A 11 -11.99 -2.09 10.98
N ARG A 12 -13.23 -2.59 10.91
CA ARG A 12 -14.33 -1.86 10.24
C ARG A 12 -14.66 -0.52 10.89
N SER A 13 -14.60 -0.42 12.22
CA SER A 13 -14.85 0.85 12.92
C SER A 13 -13.78 1.89 12.56
N CYS A 14 -12.52 1.45 12.47
CA CYS A 14 -11.41 2.33 12.08
C CYS A 14 -11.57 2.83 10.64
N THR A 15 -11.87 1.93 9.69
CA THR A 15 -12.11 2.31 8.28
C THR A 15 -13.43 3.06 8.04
N ALA A 16 -14.36 3.07 9.00
CA ALA A 16 -15.56 3.91 8.93
C ALA A 16 -15.22 5.40 9.16
N GLU A 17 -14.22 5.66 10.00
CA GLU A 17 -13.76 7.01 10.38
C GLU A 17 -12.64 7.51 9.46
N HIS A 18 -11.77 6.60 9.01
CA HIS A 18 -10.58 6.91 8.21
C HIS A 18 -10.62 6.27 6.83
N SER A 19 -10.16 7.00 5.82
CA SER A 19 -9.93 6.42 4.49
C SER A 19 -8.75 5.45 4.53
N MET A 20 -8.83 4.37 3.75
CA MET A 20 -7.74 3.38 3.67
C MET A 20 -6.50 3.90 2.93
N GLY A 21 -6.64 4.93 2.09
CA GLY A 21 -5.54 5.62 1.40
C GLY A 21 -5.61 7.14 1.60
N SER A 22 -4.50 7.83 1.30
CA SER A 22 -4.40 9.29 1.37
C SER A 22 -5.14 9.99 0.25
N SER A 23 -5.21 9.36 -0.92
CA SER A 23 -5.94 9.84 -2.09
C SER A 23 -6.63 8.69 -2.84
N VAL A 24 -7.65 9.01 -3.63
CA VAL A 24 -8.16 8.11 -4.68
C VAL A 24 -7.09 7.75 -5.72
N MET A 25 -6.05 8.58 -5.83
CA MET A 25 -4.89 8.37 -6.71
C MET A 25 -3.81 7.45 -6.11
N ASP A 26 -4.01 6.90 -4.90
CA ASP A 26 -3.08 5.93 -4.31
C ASP A 26 -3.09 4.56 -5.04
N TYR A 27 -4.14 4.28 -5.85
CA TYR A 27 -4.32 3.00 -6.56
C TYR A 27 -4.20 1.74 -5.67
N TYR A 28 -4.58 1.84 -4.38
CA TYR A 28 -4.56 0.72 -3.45
C TYR A 28 -5.54 -0.40 -3.87
N PRO A 29 -5.25 -1.68 -3.56
CA PRO A 29 -6.10 -2.80 -3.95
C PRO A 29 -7.35 -2.90 -3.07
N LEU A 30 -8.29 -3.77 -3.44
CA LEU A 30 -9.40 -4.11 -2.55
C LEU A 30 -8.86 -4.73 -1.24
N ASN A 31 -9.50 -4.36 -0.14
CA ASN A 31 -9.16 -4.86 1.17
C ASN A 31 -9.76 -6.25 1.37
N VAL A 32 -8.90 -7.26 1.45
CA VAL A 32 -9.30 -8.64 1.72
C VAL A 32 -9.11 -8.91 3.22
N PRO A 33 -10.13 -9.48 3.90
CA PRO A 33 -10.01 -9.79 5.31
C PRO A 33 -8.90 -10.81 5.58
N THR A 34 -8.16 -10.60 6.67
CA THR A 34 -7.31 -11.64 7.26
C THR A 34 -8.17 -12.78 7.79
N GLU A 35 -7.64 -14.01 7.78
CA GLU A 35 -8.31 -15.17 8.36
C GLU A 35 -8.79 -14.91 9.79
N GLY A 36 -10.06 -15.24 10.07
CA GLY A 36 -10.71 -14.98 11.37
C GLY A 36 -11.31 -13.58 11.53
N ILE A 37 -11.25 -12.74 10.48
CA ILE A 37 -11.91 -11.43 10.45
C ILE A 37 -13.04 -11.47 9.42
N ASP A 38 -14.28 -11.41 9.91
CA ASP A 38 -15.44 -11.63 9.04
C ASP A 38 -16.01 -10.33 8.43
N ASN A 39 -15.55 -9.17 8.90
CA ASN A 39 -16.21 -7.91 8.58
C ASN A 39 -15.22 -6.75 8.41
N VAL A 40 -14.85 -6.47 7.17
CA VAL A 40 -14.04 -5.32 6.77
C VAL A 40 -14.74 -4.52 5.67
N HIS A 41 -14.40 -3.24 5.52
CA HIS A 41 -14.76 -2.52 4.30
C HIS A 41 -13.85 -2.99 3.16
N VAL A 42 -14.44 -3.54 2.09
CA VAL A 42 -13.71 -4.03 0.90
C VAL A 42 -13.12 -2.87 0.10
N ALA A 43 -13.85 -1.77 -0.01
CA ALA A 43 -13.40 -0.50 -0.57
C ALA A 43 -13.53 0.60 0.47
N SER A 44 -12.73 1.67 0.36
CA SER A 44 -12.76 2.74 1.35
C SER A 44 -14.11 3.47 1.31
N PRO A 45 -14.84 3.58 2.45
CA PRO A 45 -16.12 4.29 2.49
C PRO A 45 -15.95 5.81 2.55
N LYS A 46 -14.71 6.30 2.65
CA LYS A 46 -14.34 7.72 2.76
C LYS A 46 -13.24 8.05 1.76
N ILE A 47 -13.24 9.29 1.27
CA ILE A 47 -12.11 9.85 0.53
C ILE A 47 -10.94 10.16 1.46
N GLY A 48 -9.74 10.17 0.89
CA GLY A 48 -8.51 10.39 1.61
C GLY A 48 -8.35 11.81 2.14
N ALA A 49 -7.45 11.99 3.11
CA ALA A 49 -7.23 13.30 3.72
C ALA A 49 -6.56 14.29 2.75
N TYR A 50 -5.73 13.81 1.82
CA TYR A 50 -5.18 14.62 0.74
C TYR A 50 -6.28 15.02 -0.27
N ASP A 51 -7.19 14.10 -0.63
CA ASP A 51 -8.34 14.44 -1.50
C ASP A 51 -9.16 15.59 -0.92
N LYS A 52 -9.43 15.57 0.39
CA LYS A 52 -10.16 16.65 1.08
C LYS A 52 -9.45 17.99 0.97
N LEU A 53 -8.11 18.02 1.05
CA LEU A 53 -7.33 19.24 0.89
C LEU A 53 -7.40 19.77 -0.54
N VAL A 54 -7.21 18.90 -1.54
CA VAL A 54 -7.27 19.30 -2.96
C VAL A 54 -8.67 19.77 -3.35
N ILE A 55 -9.72 19.11 -2.87
CA ILE A 55 -11.11 19.55 -3.06
C ILE A 55 -11.31 20.92 -2.42
N ARG A 56 -10.87 21.11 -1.17
CA ARG A 56 -10.98 22.42 -0.51
C ARG A 56 -10.23 23.49 -1.30
N TYR A 57 -9.01 23.21 -1.77
CA TYR A 57 -8.23 24.15 -2.55
C TYR A 57 -8.94 24.56 -3.85
N GLY A 58 -9.46 23.59 -4.60
CA GLY A 58 -10.10 23.84 -5.90
C GLY A 58 -11.50 24.45 -5.84
N TYR A 59 -12.21 24.30 -4.71
CA TYR A 59 -13.62 24.69 -4.59
C TYR A 59 -13.92 25.69 -3.46
N SER A 60 -12.90 26.24 -2.78
CA SER A 60 -13.13 27.30 -1.80
C SER A 60 -13.57 28.60 -2.48
N GLU A 61 -14.59 29.23 -1.92
CA GLU A 61 -14.99 30.58 -2.33
C GLU A 61 -14.00 31.60 -1.77
N LEU A 62 -13.61 32.56 -2.60
CA LEU A 62 -12.71 33.65 -2.22
C LEU A 62 -13.53 34.85 -1.75
N SER A 63 -12.99 35.65 -0.83
CA SER A 63 -13.74 36.73 -0.16
C SER A 63 -14.16 37.89 -1.08
N GLY A 64 -13.83 37.84 -2.38
CA GLY A 64 -14.18 38.86 -3.35
C GLY A 64 -13.49 38.67 -4.70
N PRO A 65 -13.70 39.59 -5.66
CA PRO A 65 -13.17 39.48 -7.02
C PRO A 65 -11.64 39.62 -7.12
N ALA A 66 -11.00 40.16 -6.08
CA ALA A 66 -9.55 40.36 -6.01
C ALA A 66 -9.04 40.10 -4.59
N PRO A 67 -8.95 38.82 -4.16
CA PRO A 67 -8.41 38.48 -2.86
C PRO A 67 -6.91 38.84 -2.79
N PRO A 68 -6.40 39.19 -1.60
CA PRO A 68 -4.97 39.43 -1.42
C PRO A 68 -4.17 38.20 -1.84
N VAL A 69 -3.03 38.42 -2.50
CA VAL A 69 -2.18 37.36 -3.03
C VAL A 69 -0.92 37.23 -2.18
N VAL A 70 -0.54 36.00 -1.82
CA VAL A 70 0.70 35.65 -1.14
C VAL A 70 1.38 34.58 -1.98
N ASN A 71 2.65 34.76 -2.33
CA ASN A 71 3.46 33.80 -3.09
C ASN A 71 2.77 33.28 -4.38
N GLY A 72 2.02 34.15 -5.06
CA GLY A 72 1.35 33.83 -6.32
C GLY A 72 -0.01 33.14 -6.20
N VAL A 73 -0.54 32.91 -4.99
CA VAL A 73 -1.87 32.35 -4.75
C VAL A 73 -2.71 33.25 -3.84
N PRO A 74 -4.06 33.17 -3.88
CA PRO A 74 -4.90 33.85 -2.90
C PRO A 74 -4.50 33.47 -1.46
N ALA A 75 -4.37 34.47 -0.59
CA ALA A 75 -3.92 34.30 0.80
C ALA A 75 -4.82 33.33 1.61
N GLU A 76 -6.08 33.21 1.23
CA GLU A 76 -7.07 32.29 1.84
C GLU A 76 -6.74 30.81 1.52
N LEU A 77 -6.15 30.55 0.34
CA LEU A 77 -5.79 29.21 -0.13
C LEU A 77 -4.37 28.80 0.31
N GLU A 78 -3.54 29.79 0.64
CA GLU A 78 -2.16 29.61 1.11
C GLU A 78 -2.08 28.59 2.27
N HIS A 79 -2.97 28.69 3.24
CA HIS A 79 -2.98 27.77 4.39
C HIS A 79 -3.24 26.30 3.97
N ILE A 80 -4.01 26.08 2.89
CA ILE A 80 -4.32 24.74 2.39
C ILE A 80 -3.08 24.13 1.73
N LEU A 81 -2.30 24.94 1.01
CA LEU A 81 -1.04 24.50 0.41
C LEU A 81 -0.04 24.07 1.48
N VAL A 82 0.12 24.87 2.55
CA VAL A 82 0.99 24.51 3.68
C VAL A 82 0.54 23.21 4.35
N GLN A 83 -0.78 22.98 4.48
CA GLN A 83 -1.28 21.70 4.99
C GLN A 83 -0.99 20.52 4.04
N ALA A 84 -1.02 20.75 2.73
CA ALA A 84 -0.72 19.73 1.74
C ALA A 84 0.76 19.30 1.74
N GLU A 85 1.69 20.20 2.13
CA GLU A 85 3.11 19.87 2.28
C GLU A 85 3.40 18.80 3.34
N ALA A 86 2.47 18.57 4.28
CA ALA A 86 2.60 17.51 5.28
C ALA A 86 2.38 16.10 4.71
N TYR A 87 1.89 15.97 3.47
CA TYR A 87 1.71 14.70 2.80
C TYR A 87 2.95 14.38 2.00
N GLU A 88 3.58 13.26 2.33
CA GLU A 88 4.50 12.61 1.42
C GLU A 88 3.73 12.30 0.12
N VAL A 89 4.33 12.56 -1.03
CA VAL A 89 3.72 12.18 -2.32
C VAL A 89 4.76 11.49 -3.16
N CYS A 90 4.29 10.56 -3.98
CA CYS A 90 5.10 9.96 -5.01
C CYS A 90 4.43 10.10 -6.36
N THR A 91 5.20 10.60 -7.33
CA THR A 91 4.77 10.76 -8.71
C THR A 91 4.90 9.44 -9.49
N ASP A 92 4.22 9.36 -10.63
CA ASP A 92 4.36 8.27 -11.59
C ASP A 92 5.80 8.11 -12.10
N GLY A 93 6.53 9.22 -12.26
CA GLY A 93 7.95 9.23 -12.60
C GLY A 93 8.84 8.60 -11.52
N GLU A 94 8.62 8.94 -10.25
CA GLU A 94 9.34 8.36 -9.12
C GLU A 94 9.01 6.88 -8.92
N TYR A 95 7.73 6.50 -9.07
CA TYR A 95 7.30 5.10 -9.09
C TYR A 95 8.00 4.31 -10.21
N SER A 96 8.08 4.88 -11.41
CA SER A 96 8.73 4.26 -12.56
C SER A 96 10.25 4.11 -12.38
N ALA A 97 10.88 4.98 -11.58
CA ALA A 97 12.30 4.88 -11.25
C ALA A 97 12.61 3.72 -10.28
N GLY A 98 11.64 3.30 -9.46
CA GLY A 98 11.72 2.08 -8.64
C GLY A 98 12.78 2.10 -7.52
N GLN A 99 13.18 3.29 -7.06
CA GLN A 99 14.23 3.45 -6.03
C GLN A 99 13.68 3.48 -4.60
N ASP A 100 12.43 3.90 -4.44
CA ASP A 100 11.79 4.08 -3.14
C ASP A 100 10.75 2.98 -2.89
N PRO A 101 10.96 2.08 -1.91
CA PRO A 101 10.01 1.03 -1.59
C PRO A 101 8.71 1.52 -0.93
N LEU A 102 8.64 2.80 -0.51
CA LEU A 102 7.42 3.44 -0.01
C LEU A 102 6.61 4.08 -1.15
N CYS A 103 7.23 4.27 -2.31
CA CYS A 103 6.56 4.69 -3.53
C CYS A 103 6.08 3.48 -4.32
N GLU A 104 4.91 2.95 -3.97
CA GLU A 104 4.39 1.74 -4.60
C GLU A 104 2.89 1.82 -4.86
N GLN A 105 2.46 1.23 -5.99
CA GLN A 105 1.06 1.09 -6.35
C GLN A 105 0.52 -0.30 -6.01
N HIS A 106 -0.79 -0.35 -5.76
CA HIS A 106 -1.50 -1.53 -5.30
C HIS A 106 -0.86 -2.21 -4.08
N GLU A 107 -0.47 -1.36 -3.15
CA GLU A 107 -0.19 -1.66 -1.76
C GLU A 107 -1.33 -1.12 -0.90
N LEU A 108 -1.66 -1.80 0.19
CA LEU A 108 -2.67 -1.34 1.13
C LEU A 108 -2.03 -1.00 2.48
N SER A 109 -2.34 0.17 3.02
CA SER A 109 -1.93 0.70 4.32
C SER A 109 -0.60 1.48 4.36
N SER A 110 -0.42 2.22 5.47
CA SER A 110 0.81 2.93 5.86
C SER A 110 1.83 2.06 6.59
N THR A 111 1.56 0.76 6.69
CA THR A 111 2.52 -0.23 7.20
C THR A 111 2.75 -1.30 6.14
N PRO A 112 3.52 -1.00 5.08
CA PRO A 112 3.61 -1.86 3.90
C PRO A 112 4.12 -3.27 4.19
N LEU A 113 5.16 -3.37 5.02
CA LEU A 113 5.74 -4.65 5.43
C LEU A 113 4.75 -5.53 6.19
N ALA A 114 3.83 -4.94 6.96
CA ALA A 114 2.77 -5.70 7.63
C ALA A 114 1.72 -6.19 6.63
N TRP A 115 1.41 -5.40 5.61
CA TRP A 115 0.55 -5.84 4.52
C TRP A 115 1.18 -6.98 3.71
N TYR A 116 2.45 -6.87 3.33
CA TYR A 116 3.18 -7.94 2.63
C TYR A 116 3.24 -9.23 3.44
N GLU A 117 3.49 -9.15 4.75
CA GLU A 117 3.44 -10.30 5.66
C GLU A 117 2.06 -10.96 5.65
N ALA A 118 0.99 -10.17 5.77
CA ALA A 118 -0.37 -10.69 5.73
C ALA A 118 -0.75 -11.30 4.38
N GLN A 119 -0.26 -10.76 3.26
CA GLN A 119 -0.46 -11.38 1.94
C GLN A 119 0.21 -12.76 1.87
N LEU A 120 1.41 -12.93 2.45
CA LEU A 120 2.06 -14.24 2.52
C LEU A 120 1.28 -15.21 3.41
N ASP A 121 0.79 -14.75 4.56
CA ASP A 121 -0.06 -15.56 5.45
C ASP A 121 -1.37 -15.99 4.76
N GLN A 122 -1.98 -15.08 4.00
CA GLN A 122 -3.17 -15.41 3.22
C GLN A 122 -2.90 -16.49 2.19
N VAL A 123 -1.74 -16.44 1.51
CA VAL A 123 -1.34 -17.52 0.58
C VAL A 123 -1.17 -18.83 1.34
N ARG A 124 -0.56 -18.85 2.53
CA ARG A 124 -0.41 -20.07 3.34
C ARG A 124 -1.75 -20.73 3.65
N VAL A 125 -2.71 -19.92 4.13
CA VAL A 125 -4.06 -20.39 4.44
C VAL A 125 -4.76 -20.92 3.19
N LEU A 126 -4.62 -20.19 2.07
CA LEU A 126 -5.23 -20.56 0.81
C LEU A 126 -4.66 -21.89 0.29
N GLN A 127 -3.35 -22.09 0.30
CA GLN A 127 -2.71 -23.34 -0.15
C GLN A 127 -3.22 -24.57 0.63
N GLY A 128 -3.47 -24.43 1.95
CA GLY A 128 -4.00 -25.51 2.78
C GLY A 128 -5.45 -25.92 2.46
N ARG A 129 -6.23 -25.05 1.80
CA ARG A 129 -7.65 -25.28 1.50
C ARG A 129 -7.96 -25.42 0.01
N LEU A 130 -7.00 -25.07 -0.85
CA LEU A 130 -7.22 -24.85 -2.27
C LEU A 130 -7.80 -26.07 -2.98
N LEU A 131 -7.22 -27.25 -2.76
CA LEU A 131 -7.66 -28.50 -3.38
C LEU A 131 -9.14 -28.80 -3.06
N ASN A 132 -9.51 -28.73 -1.79
CA ASN A 132 -10.87 -29.05 -1.32
C ASN A 132 -11.93 -28.01 -1.73
N THR A 133 -11.51 -26.79 -2.07
CA THR A 133 -12.42 -25.68 -2.39
C THR A 133 -12.55 -25.40 -3.88
N SER A 134 -11.59 -25.87 -4.70
CA SER A 134 -11.54 -25.58 -6.13
C SER A 134 -11.93 -26.73 -7.05
N VAL A 135 -12.06 -27.96 -6.51
CA VAL A 135 -12.40 -29.15 -7.30
C VAL A 135 -13.46 -29.97 -6.57
N ALA A 136 -14.65 -30.11 -7.15
CA ALA A 136 -15.65 -31.03 -6.62
C ALA A 136 -15.31 -32.49 -6.99
N PRO A 137 -15.83 -33.50 -6.26
CA PRO A 137 -15.61 -34.90 -6.61
C PRO A 137 -15.99 -35.22 -8.05
N GLY A 138 -15.02 -35.69 -8.85
CA GLY A 138 -15.22 -36.04 -10.27
C GLY A 138 -15.01 -34.89 -11.25
N GLU A 139 -14.70 -33.68 -10.79
CA GLU A 139 -14.38 -32.54 -11.65
C GLU A 139 -12.90 -32.48 -12.03
N PRO A 140 -12.54 -31.80 -13.14
CA PRO A 140 -11.16 -31.68 -13.56
C PRO A 140 -10.42 -30.56 -12.82
N TYR A 141 -9.11 -30.75 -12.60
CA TYR A 141 -8.24 -29.90 -11.77
C TYR A 141 -7.83 -28.53 -12.36
N TRP A 142 -8.45 -28.07 -13.45
CA TRP A 142 -8.07 -26.81 -14.11
C TRP A 142 -8.27 -25.60 -13.19
N ASN A 143 -9.34 -25.60 -12.38
CA ASN A 143 -9.61 -24.58 -11.37
C ASN A 143 -8.51 -24.53 -10.32
N TYR A 144 -8.07 -25.69 -9.84
CA TYR A 144 -6.99 -25.81 -8.87
C TYR A 144 -5.67 -25.26 -9.43
N GLY A 145 -5.25 -25.71 -10.62
CA GLY A 145 -4.02 -25.24 -11.24
C GLY A 145 -4.01 -23.73 -11.51
N THR A 146 -5.16 -23.18 -11.92
CA THR A 146 -5.36 -21.74 -12.09
C THR A 146 -5.17 -21.00 -10.76
N ALA A 147 -5.80 -21.47 -9.69
CA ALA A 147 -5.72 -20.84 -8.39
C ALA A 147 -4.31 -20.93 -7.77
N VAL A 148 -3.59 -22.05 -7.96
CA VAL A 148 -2.18 -22.19 -7.56
C VAL A 148 -1.32 -21.17 -8.30
N THR A 149 -1.53 -21.00 -9.60
CA THR A 149 -0.77 -20.05 -10.43
C THR A 149 -0.97 -18.61 -9.94
N TYR A 150 -2.20 -18.22 -9.60
CA TYR A 150 -2.48 -16.91 -9.00
C TYR A 150 -1.78 -16.72 -7.65
N ALA A 151 -1.83 -17.73 -6.78
CA ALA A 151 -1.17 -17.69 -5.47
C ALA A 151 0.36 -17.53 -5.61
N MET A 152 0.98 -18.26 -6.53
CA MET A 152 2.41 -18.12 -6.85
C MET A 152 2.75 -16.74 -7.42
N GLY A 153 1.88 -16.20 -8.28
CA GLY A 153 2.01 -14.85 -8.81
C GLY A 153 2.03 -13.79 -7.70
N LEU A 154 1.17 -13.94 -6.68
CA LEU A 154 1.16 -13.07 -5.51
C LEU A 154 2.46 -13.17 -4.70
N VAL A 155 2.96 -14.38 -4.43
CA VAL A 155 4.24 -14.58 -3.72
C VAL A 155 5.39 -13.93 -4.47
N ASN A 156 5.47 -14.11 -5.80
CA ASN A 156 6.50 -13.49 -6.63
C ASN A 156 6.42 -11.96 -6.60
N ARG A 157 5.20 -11.40 -6.69
CA ARG A 157 4.99 -9.95 -6.57
C ARG A 157 5.50 -9.44 -5.22
N VAL A 158 5.13 -10.09 -4.12
CA VAL A 158 5.57 -9.70 -2.77
C VAL A 158 7.10 -9.81 -2.66
N ALA A 159 7.71 -10.89 -3.16
CA ALA A 159 9.15 -11.07 -3.16
C ALA A 159 9.89 -9.95 -3.91
N THR A 160 9.42 -9.59 -5.10
CA THR A 160 9.99 -8.46 -5.87
C THR A 160 9.91 -7.16 -5.10
N ARG A 161 8.73 -6.84 -4.51
CA ARG A 161 8.57 -5.59 -3.74
C ARG A 161 9.46 -5.57 -2.50
N LEU A 162 9.56 -6.67 -1.76
CA LEU A 162 10.43 -6.79 -0.59
C LEU A 162 11.91 -6.59 -0.93
N SER A 163 12.34 -6.93 -2.15
CA SER A 163 13.73 -6.73 -2.56
C SER A 163 14.14 -5.25 -2.58
N TYR A 164 13.21 -4.34 -2.91
CA TYR A 164 13.46 -2.89 -2.94
C TYR A 164 13.66 -2.27 -1.55
N TRP A 165 13.24 -2.96 -0.49
CA TRP A 165 13.47 -2.50 0.88
C TRP A 165 14.92 -2.66 1.33
N ILE A 166 15.68 -3.59 0.72
CA ILE A 166 17.06 -3.88 1.11
C ILE A 166 17.98 -2.91 0.37
N GLY A 167 18.62 -2.00 1.11
CA GLY A 167 19.38 -0.89 0.50
C GLY A 167 18.52 0.18 -0.18
N GLY A 168 17.20 0.12 -0.01
CA GLY A 168 16.26 1.11 -0.54
C GLY A 168 16.44 2.50 0.09
N VAL A 169 15.95 3.50 -0.61
CA VAL A 169 16.04 4.90 -0.21
C VAL A 169 14.65 5.51 -0.27
N ASN A 170 14.18 6.04 0.85
CA ASN A 170 13.01 6.90 0.86
C ASN A 170 13.36 8.20 0.11
N THR A 171 12.59 8.47 -0.94
CA THR A 171 12.65 9.67 -1.77
C THR A 171 11.39 10.52 -1.64
N THR A 172 10.41 10.14 -0.80
CA THR A 172 9.20 10.93 -0.56
C THR A 172 9.49 12.31 0.05
N LEU A 173 10.73 12.53 0.52
CA LEU A 173 11.26 13.82 1.00
C LEU A 173 11.89 14.70 -0.10
N LEU A 174 11.84 14.29 -1.38
CA LEU A 174 12.42 15.03 -2.51
C LEU A 174 11.68 16.35 -2.82
N HIS A 175 10.54 16.61 -2.18
CA HIS A 175 9.76 17.83 -2.41
C HIS A 175 10.47 19.03 -1.80
N ARG A 176 10.78 20.04 -2.64
CA ARG A 176 11.19 21.35 -2.12
C ARG A 176 10.00 21.94 -1.38
N SER A 177 10.26 22.51 -0.19
CA SER A 177 9.28 23.43 0.41
C SER A 177 8.89 24.46 -0.64
N ARG A 178 7.62 24.85 -0.65
CA ARG A 178 7.09 25.93 -1.47
C ARG A 178 7.84 27.25 -1.28
N THR A 179 8.50 27.44 -0.13
CA THR A 179 9.36 28.61 0.15
C THR A 179 10.80 28.45 -0.35
N GLY A 180 11.18 27.28 -0.86
CA GLY A 180 12.53 26.97 -1.32
C GLY A 180 13.51 26.55 -0.22
N ASP A 181 13.11 26.64 1.06
CA ASP A 181 13.95 26.19 2.17
C ASP A 181 14.04 24.65 2.19
N ALA A 182 15.23 24.15 1.88
CA ALA A 182 15.59 22.74 1.92
C ALA A 182 15.94 22.28 3.35
N GLY A 183 15.02 22.49 4.30
CA GLY A 183 15.26 22.19 5.72
C GLY A 183 15.40 20.70 6.07
N GLY A 184 15.20 19.80 5.11
CA GLY A 184 15.25 18.36 5.30
C GLY A 184 16.22 17.64 4.36
N ARG A 185 16.69 16.45 4.76
CA ARG A 185 17.38 15.55 3.83
C ARG A 185 16.39 15.11 2.75
N ALA A 186 16.71 15.41 1.49
CA ALA A 186 15.87 15.10 0.34
C ALA A 186 15.69 13.57 0.13
N THR A 187 16.59 12.77 0.70
CA THR A 187 16.50 11.32 0.72
C THR A 187 16.96 10.75 2.06
N ALA A 188 16.40 9.62 2.47
CA ALA A 188 16.80 8.90 3.67
C ALA A 188 16.90 7.39 3.38
N PRO A 189 17.96 6.69 3.84
CA PRO A 189 17.99 5.25 3.73
C PRO A 189 16.85 4.64 4.57
N ILE A 190 16.26 3.54 4.09
CA ILE A 190 15.27 2.79 4.85
C ILE A 190 15.87 2.34 6.19
N ALA A 191 15.09 2.43 7.27
CA ALA A 191 15.58 2.11 8.60
C ALA A 191 16.02 0.64 8.72
N GLU A 192 17.11 0.37 9.45
CA GLU A 192 17.68 -0.97 9.59
C GLU A 192 16.63 -2.02 10.00
N VAL A 193 15.76 -1.68 10.95
CA VAL A 193 14.69 -2.57 11.43
C VAL A 193 13.74 -2.98 10.29
N GLN A 194 13.39 -2.04 9.41
CA GLN A 194 12.54 -2.31 8.25
C GLN A 194 13.27 -3.18 7.21
N GLN A 195 14.55 -2.89 6.93
CA GLN A 195 15.35 -3.71 6.02
C GLN A 195 15.49 -5.15 6.52
N ARG A 196 15.73 -5.34 7.82
CA ARG A 196 15.81 -6.68 8.44
C ARG A 196 14.48 -7.42 8.36
N LYS A 197 13.36 -6.75 8.64
CA LYS A 197 12.03 -7.36 8.50
C LYS A 197 11.72 -7.73 7.05
N ALA A 198 12.04 -6.86 6.09
CA ALA A 198 11.88 -7.16 4.67
C ALA A 198 12.72 -8.36 4.23
N LEU A 199 13.98 -8.44 4.66
CA LEU A 199 14.84 -9.57 4.40
C LEU A 199 14.30 -10.88 4.99
N GLN A 200 13.75 -10.85 6.20
CA GLN A 200 13.13 -12.02 6.82
C GLN A 200 11.94 -12.52 6.01
N LEU A 201 11.06 -11.63 5.56
CA LEU A 201 9.92 -11.97 4.72
C LEU A 201 10.38 -12.50 3.35
N LEU A 202 11.38 -11.87 2.73
CA LEU A 202 11.97 -12.34 1.47
C LEU A 202 12.59 -13.74 1.59
N MET A 203 13.21 -14.05 2.74
CA MET A 203 13.72 -15.39 3.00
C MET A 203 12.63 -16.46 3.09
N GLN A 204 11.40 -16.09 3.43
CA GLN A 204 10.27 -17.02 3.39
C GLN A 204 9.86 -17.32 1.94
N THR A 205 9.89 -16.33 1.04
CA THR A 205 9.49 -16.51 -0.36
C THR A 205 10.47 -17.37 -1.16
N VAL A 206 11.77 -17.36 -0.81
CA VAL A 206 12.79 -18.22 -1.44
C VAL A 206 12.81 -19.65 -0.89
N ARG A 207 12.11 -19.90 0.23
CA ARG A 207 11.91 -21.25 0.81
C ARG A 207 10.42 -21.63 0.82
N PRO A 208 9.75 -21.60 -0.35
CA PRO A 208 8.31 -21.53 -0.39
C PRO A 208 7.63 -22.81 0.13
N TYR A 209 8.23 -24.00 -0.05
CA TYR A 209 7.71 -25.25 0.52
C TYR A 209 7.71 -25.26 2.05
N SER A 210 8.86 -24.98 2.69
CA SER A 210 8.96 -24.96 4.16
C SER A 210 8.12 -23.88 4.82
N CYS A 211 7.74 -22.86 4.04
CA CYS A 211 6.92 -21.75 4.50
C CYS A 211 5.45 -21.87 4.09
N GLY A 212 5.00 -23.01 3.51
CA GLY A 212 3.61 -23.24 3.13
C GLY A 212 3.09 -22.34 1.98
N LEU A 213 3.99 -21.78 1.17
CA LEU A 213 3.66 -20.88 0.06
C LEU A 213 3.40 -21.63 -1.26
N LEU A 214 3.70 -22.93 -1.31
CA LEU A 214 3.37 -23.85 -2.40
C LEU A 214 2.44 -24.95 -1.91
N PRO A 215 1.73 -25.62 -2.84
CA PRO A 215 0.96 -26.80 -2.50
C PRO A 215 1.82 -27.87 -1.79
N PRO A 216 1.23 -28.61 -0.84
CA PRO A 216 1.87 -29.75 -0.19
C PRO A 216 2.38 -30.79 -1.21
N GLN A 217 3.54 -31.40 -0.93
CA GLN A 217 4.24 -32.29 -1.88
C GLN A 217 3.51 -33.63 -2.10
N ASP A 218 2.73 -34.07 -1.12
CA ASP A 218 1.84 -35.23 -1.17
C ASP A 218 0.68 -35.08 -2.17
N MET A 219 0.44 -33.87 -2.69
CA MET A 219 -0.58 -33.58 -3.69
C MET A 219 -0.07 -33.58 -5.14
N GLN A 220 1.20 -33.94 -5.38
CA GLN A 220 1.82 -33.96 -6.73
C GLN A 220 1.79 -35.36 -7.40
N GLY A 221 0.96 -36.27 -6.88
CA GLY A 221 0.81 -37.65 -7.36
C GLY A 221 -0.13 -37.79 -8.56
#